data_AF-A0A7C4FHT9-F1
#
_entry.id   AF-A0A7C4FHT9-F1
#
_cell.length_a   1.000
_cell.length_b   1.000
_cell.length_c   1.000
_cell.angle_alpha   90.00
_cell.angle_beta   90.00
_cell.angle_gamma   90.00
#
_symmetry.space_group_name_H-M   'P 1'
#
loop_
_entity.id
_entity.type
_entity.pdbx_description
1 polymer ?
#
loop_
_entity_poly.entity_id
_entity_poly.type
_entity_poly.pdbx_seq_one_letter_code
_entity_poly.pdbx_strand_id
1 'polypeptide(L)'
;MMHDIEKKRIAPRCAICNREITNEERYVRCSVCGVLMHEDCIDREVLEDSEGNVLCPYDVLLAALDWFDIVVNTYYESLKMDEEKLRDVIERLKSYIKLLEE
;
A
#
# COMPACT_ATOMS: atom_id res chain seq x y z
N MET A 1 34.12 -34.50 12.53
CA MET A 1 34.23 -33.07 12.11
C MET A 1 33.10 -32.85 11.10
N MET A 2 31.85 -32.75 11.57
CA MET A 2 31.16 -31.47 11.86
C MET A 2 31.45 -30.44 10.78
N HIS A 3 30.52 -30.25 9.85
CA HIS A 3 30.17 -28.96 9.25
C HIS A 3 28.67 -29.01 8.94
N ASP A 4 27.87 -28.90 10.01
CA ASP A 4 26.47 -28.48 9.89
C ASP A 4 26.49 -27.03 9.40
N ILE A 5 26.23 -26.84 8.11
CA ILE A 5 25.96 -25.52 7.55
C ILE A 5 24.56 -25.15 8.04
N GLU A 6 24.49 -24.51 9.21
CA GLU A 6 23.29 -23.84 9.66
C GLU A 6 22.90 -22.81 8.60
N LYS A 7 21.95 -23.18 7.73
CA LYS A 7 21.21 -22.21 6.92
C LYS A 7 20.62 -21.22 7.91
N LYS A 8 21.23 -20.03 8.05
CA LYS A 8 20.63 -18.90 8.78
C LYS A 8 19.21 -18.73 8.23
N ARG A 9 18.22 -19.17 8.99
CA ARG A 9 16.82 -18.88 8.71
C ARG A 9 16.70 -17.38 8.88
N ILE A 10 16.60 -16.66 7.77
CA ILE A 10 16.28 -15.23 7.81
C ILE A 10 14.85 -15.17 8.33
N ALA A 11 14.66 -14.61 9.52
CA ALA A 11 13.33 -14.39 10.07
C ALA A 11 12.57 -13.43 9.15
N PRO A 12 11.31 -13.73 8.77
CA PRO A 12 10.52 -12.82 7.97
C PRO A 12 10.34 -11.49 8.72
N ARG A 13 10.42 -10.36 8.00
CA ARG A 13 10.23 -9.01 8.56
C ARG A 13 8.91 -8.43 8.08
N CYS A 14 8.25 -7.66 8.94
CA CYS A 14 7.05 -6.92 8.62
C CYS A 14 7.37 -5.76 7.67
N ALA A 15 6.66 -5.66 6.55
CA ALA A 15 6.86 -4.61 5.55
C ALA A 15 6.51 -3.19 6.07
N ILE A 16 5.76 -3.08 7.17
CA ILE A 16 5.33 -1.79 7.74
C ILE A 16 6.32 -1.30 8.81
N CYS A 17 6.52 -2.08 9.88
CA CYS A 17 7.36 -1.64 11.00
C CYS A 17 8.81 -2.11 10.93
N ASN A 18 9.18 -2.89 9.90
CA ASN A 18 10.50 -3.47 9.70
C ASN A 18 11.03 -4.31 10.88
N ARG A 19 10.16 -4.74 11.80
CA ARG A 19 10.50 -5.69 12.87
C ARG A 19 10.35 -7.12 12.38
N GLU A 20 11.10 -8.04 12.99
CA GLU A 20 10.95 -9.47 12.73
C GLU A 20 9.56 -9.93 13.15
N ILE A 21 9.00 -10.86 12.38
CA ILE A 21 7.76 -11.57 12.68
C ILE A 21 8.15 -12.87 13.37
N THR A 22 7.76 -12.99 14.63
CA THR A 22 8.00 -14.20 15.43
C THR A 22 6.87 -15.21 15.25
N ASN A 23 7.10 -16.48 15.59
CA ASN A 23 6.11 -17.55 15.41
C ASN A 23 4.85 -17.39 16.30
N GLU A 24 4.92 -16.52 17.31
CA GLU A 24 3.83 -16.27 18.27
C GLU A 24 2.93 -15.11 17.83
N GLU A 25 3.37 -14.31 16.85
CA GLU A 25 2.63 -13.16 16.35
C GLU A 25 1.67 -13.55 15.22
N ARG A 26 0.52 -12.88 15.17
CA ARG A 26 -0.35 -12.96 14.01
C ARG A 26 0.20 -12.15 12.85
N TYR A 27 0.15 -12.73 11.66
CA TYR A 27 0.64 -12.12 10.45
C TYR A 27 -0.29 -12.40 9.28
N VAL A 28 -0.29 -11.47 8.33
CA VAL A 28 -1.04 -11.55 7.08
C VAL A 28 -0.10 -11.36 5.90
N ARG A 29 -0.57 -11.71 4.71
CA ARG A 29 0.17 -11.51 3.45
C ARG A 29 -0.59 -10.54 2.59
N CYS A 30 0.15 -9.68 1.91
CA CYS A 30 -0.44 -8.90 0.83
C CYS A 30 -0.98 -9.85 -0.25
N SER A 31 -2.22 -9.63 -0.67
CA SER A 31 -2.89 -10.42 -1.71
C SER A 31 -2.26 -10.30 -3.10
N VAL A 32 -1.46 -9.24 -3.35
CA VAL A 32 -0.81 -8.99 -4.64
C VAL A 32 0.63 -9.52 -4.66
N CYS A 33 1.52 -8.99 -3.81
CA CYS A 33 2.95 -9.34 -3.86
C CYS A 33 3.37 -10.40 -2.82
N GLY A 34 2.49 -10.78 -1.89
CA GLY A 34 2.76 -11.82 -0.89
C GLY A 34 3.67 -11.40 0.27
N VAL A 35 4.05 -10.12 0.37
CA VAL A 35 4.89 -9.63 1.49
C VAL A 35 4.18 -9.82 2.84
N LEU A 36 4.96 -10.06 3.89
CA LEU A 36 4.46 -10.35 5.23
C LEU A 36 4.32 -9.09 6.08
N MET A 37 3.23 -9.01 6.82
CA MET A 37 2.91 -7.88 7.70
C MET A 37 2.26 -8.40 8.99
N HIS A 38 2.50 -7.73 10.11
CA HIS A 38 1.76 -8.00 11.36
C HIS A 38 0.30 -7.61 11.17
N GLU A 39 -0.62 -8.43 11.70
CA GLU A 39 -2.08 -8.14 11.69
C GLU A 39 -2.35 -6.77 12.34
N ASP A 40 -1.79 -6.53 13.52
CA ASP A 40 -1.87 -5.23 14.23
C ASP A 40 -1.33 -4.03 13.44
N CYS A 41 -0.37 -4.24 12.52
CA CYS A 41 0.14 -3.15 11.68
C CYS A 41 -0.84 -2.80 10.56
N ILE A 42 -1.59 -3.78 10.05
CA ILE A 42 -2.63 -3.56 9.04
C ILE A 42 -3.85 -2.89 9.66
N ASP A 43 -4.32 -3.39 10.81
CA ASP A 43 -5.54 -2.89 11.46
C ASP A 43 -5.46 -1.40 11.84
N ARG A 44 -4.26 -0.89 12.11
CA ARG A 44 -4.02 0.52 12.42
C ARG A 44 -4.09 1.43 11.19
N GLU A 45 -3.70 0.91 10.03
CA GLU A 45 -3.54 1.68 8.80
C GLU A 45 -4.70 1.44 7.80
N VAL A 46 -5.58 0.45 8.05
CA VAL A 46 -6.74 0.08 7.22
C VAL A 46 -6.33 -0.16 5.75
N LEU A 47 -5.38 -1.06 5.54
CA LEU A 47 -4.78 -1.33 4.23
C LEU A 47 -5.49 -2.48 3.51
N GLU A 48 -6.73 -2.21 3.06
CA GLU A 48 -7.56 -3.14 2.29
C GLU A 48 -8.03 -2.51 0.97
N ASP A 49 -8.23 -3.34 -0.06
CA ASP A 49 -8.90 -2.89 -1.29
C ASP A 49 -10.43 -2.85 -1.15
N SER A 50 -11.11 -2.44 -2.22
CA SER A 50 -12.58 -2.37 -2.25
C SER A 50 -13.30 -3.72 -2.11
N GLU A 51 -12.57 -4.83 -2.22
CA GLU A 51 -13.09 -6.20 -2.06
C GLU A 51 -12.75 -6.78 -0.67
N GLY A 52 -12.02 -6.03 0.17
CA GLY A 52 -11.57 -6.45 1.50
C GLY A 52 -10.28 -7.29 1.47
N ASN A 53 -9.54 -7.29 0.36
CA ASN A 53 -8.25 -7.95 0.32
C ASN A 53 -7.18 -7.10 1.01
N VAL A 54 -6.42 -7.73 1.91
CA VAL A 54 -5.29 -7.07 2.58
C VAL A 54 -4.17 -6.76 1.60
N LEU A 55 -3.75 -5.50 1.57
CA LEU A 55 -2.69 -5.00 0.71
C LEU A 55 -1.53 -4.45 1.54
N CYS A 56 -0.31 -4.49 1.00
CA CYS A 56 0.81 -3.79 1.63
C CYS A 56 0.72 -2.29 1.34
N PRO A 57 1.42 -1.42 2.11
CA PRO A 57 1.35 0.02 1.88
C PRO A 57 1.65 0.43 0.43
N TYR A 58 2.59 -0.26 -0.21
CA TYR A 58 2.94 -0.01 -1.60
C TYR A 58 1.81 -0.38 -2.57
N ASP A 59 1.23 -1.58 -2.43
CA ASP A 59 0.16 -2.03 -3.31
C ASP A 59 -1.17 -1.30 -3.05
N VAL A 60 -1.43 -0.84 -1.82
CA VAL A 60 -2.55 0.08 -1.53
C VAL A 60 -2.37 1.39 -2.29
N LEU A 61 -1.16 1.96 -2.26
CA LEU A 61 -0.85 3.19 -3.00
C LEU A 61 -1.07 3.00 -4.50
N LEU A 62 -0.61 1.88 -5.07
CA LEU A 62 -0.86 1.57 -6.48
C LEU A 62 -2.35 1.43 -6.79
N ALA A 63 -3.09 0.68 -5.97
CA ALA A 63 -4.55 0.52 -6.14
C ALA A 63 -5.29 1.86 -6.05
N ALA A 64 -4.86 2.77 -5.16
CA ALA A 64 -5.42 4.10 -5.04
C ALA A 64 -5.15 4.97 -6.29
N LEU A 65 -3.95 4.84 -6.90
CA LEU A 65 -3.61 5.53 -8.14
C LEU A 65 -4.39 4.99 -9.33
N ASP A 66 -4.53 3.67 -9.44
CA ASP A 66 -5.35 3.03 -10.48
C ASP A 66 -6.82 3.47 -10.36
N TRP A 67 -7.36 3.50 -9.15
CA TRP A 67 -8.70 4.02 -8.89
C TRP A 67 -8.84 5.49 -9.29
N PHE A 68 -7.85 6.32 -8.97
CA PHE A 68 -7.84 7.72 -9.35
C PHE A 68 -7.83 7.90 -10.88
N ASP A 69 -7.01 7.13 -11.61
CA ASP A 69 -6.97 7.15 -13.08
C ASP A 69 -8.34 6.77 -13.68
N ILE A 70 -8.99 5.74 -13.13
CA ILE A 70 -10.35 5.34 -13.54
C ILE A 70 -11.34 6.49 -13.33
N VAL A 71 -11.32 7.16 -12.18
CA VAL A 71 -12.22 8.29 -11.88
C VAL A 71 -11.99 9.43 -12.87
N VAL A 72 -10.74 9.81 -13.11
CA VAL A 72 -10.44 10.90 -14.05
C VAL A 72 -10.91 10.55 -15.45
N ASN A 73 -10.58 9.37 -15.95
CA ASN A 73 -10.94 8.96 -17.31
C ASN A 73 -12.46 8.77 -17.48
N THR A 74 -13.15 8.27 -16.45
CA THR A 74 -14.61 8.03 -16.50
C THR A 74 -15.40 9.33 -16.41
N TYR A 75 -14.97 10.27 -15.57
CA TYR A 75 -15.72 11.48 -15.26
C TYR A 75 -15.11 12.75 -15.88
N TYR A 76 -14.15 12.61 -16.79
CA TYR A 76 -13.42 13.73 -17.39
C TYR A 76 -14.33 14.81 -17.96
N GLU A 77 -15.34 14.43 -18.74
CA GLU A 77 -16.27 15.38 -19.37
C GLU A 77 -17.11 16.12 -18.31
N SER A 78 -17.53 15.42 -17.25
CA SER A 78 -18.24 16.05 -16.13
C SER A 78 -17.35 17.01 -15.34
N LEU A 79 -16.07 16.64 -15.14
CA LEU A 79 -15.08 17.48 -14.45
C LEU A 79 -14.74 18.73 -15.27
N LYS A 80 -14.74 18.64 -16.60
CA LYS A 80 -14.49 19.77 -17.51
C LYS A 80 -15.59 20.83 -17.51
N MET A 81 -16.82 20.48 -17.16
CA MET A 81 -17.92 21.45 -17.13
C MET A 81 -17.73 22.51 -16.04
N ASP A 82 -16.82 22.29 -15.09
CA ASP A 82 -16.49 23.21 -13.99
C ASP A 82 -14.96 23.36 -13.88
N GLU A 83 -14.41 24.34 -14.60
CA GLU A 83 -12.95 24.58 -14.65
C GLU A 83 -12.34 24.94 -13.28
N GLU A 84 -13.14 25.47 -12.35
CA GLU A 84 -12.66 25.81 -11.01
C GLU A 84 -12.46 24.54 -10.18
N LYS A 85 -13.43 23.63 -10.19
CA LYS A 85 -13.29 22.30 -9.54
C LYS A 85 -12.19 21.46 -10.17
N LEU A 86 -12.07 21.48 -11.50
CA LEU A 86 -10.98 20.78 -12.18
C LEU A 86 -9.61 21.30 -11.72
N ARG A 87 -9.45 22.62 -11.60
CA ARG A 87 -8.23 23.24 -11.07
C ARG A 87 -7.96 22.83 -9.62
N ASP A 88 -8.96 22.85 -8.75
CA ASP A 88 -8.82 22.44 -7.36
C ASP A 88 -8.33 20.99 -7.24
N VAL A 89 -8.92 20.07 -8.01
CA VAL A 89 -8.49 18.67 -8.06
C VAL A 89 -7.03 18.56 -8.51
N ILE A 90 -6.64 19.28 -9.56
CA ILE A 90 -5.25 19.30 -10.06
C ILE A 90 -4.28 19.84 -8.99
N GLU A 91 -4.61 20.93 -8.30
CA GLU A 91 -3.73 21.52 -7.28
C GLU A 91 -3.58 20.62 -6.05
N ARG A 92 -4.66 19.93 -5.65
CA ARG A 92 -4.60 18.92 -4.58
C ARG A 92 -3.69 17.76 -4.97
N LEU A 93 -3.79 17.24 -6.19
CA LEU A 93 -2.91 16.18 -6.69
C LEU A 93 -1.45 16.60 -6.72
N LYS A 94 -1.15 17.80 -7.24
CA LYS A 94 0.20 18.37 -7.19
C LYS A 94 0.74 18.45 -5.77
N SER A 95 -0.10 18.84 -4.81
CA SER A 95 0.28 18.91 -3.40
C SER A 95 0.62 17.53 -2.84
N TYR A 96 -0.16 16.49 -3.17
CA TYR A 96 0.15 15.12 -2.76
C TYR A 96 1.42 14.58 -3.41
N ILE A 97 1.64 14.83 -4.71
CA ILE A 97 2.88 14.46 -5.40
C ILE A 97 4.09 15.12 -4.72
N LYS A 98 3.99 16.41 -4.41
CA LYS A 98 5.05 17.14 -3.73
C LYS A 98 5.40 16.52 -2.37
N LEU A 99 4.40 16.10 -1.59
CA LEU A 99 4.62 15.41 -0.31
C LEU A 99 5.33 14.05 -0.45
N LEU A 100 5.28 13.42 -1.63
CA LEU A 100 5.98 12.15 -1.90
C LEU A 100 7.42 12.36 -2.37
N GLU A 101 7.74 13.54 -2.90
CA GLU A 101 9.08 13.89 -3.39
C GLU A 101 10.01 14.41 -2.28
N GLU A 102 9.45 14.84 -1.14
CA GLU A 102 10.14 15.35 0.06
C GLU A 102 10.52 14.23 1.04
#